data_AF-A0A7K4NMH5-F1
#
_entry.id   AF-A0A7K4NMH5-F1
#
_cell.length_a   1.000
_cell.length_b   1.000
_cell.length_c   1.000
_cell.angle_alpha   90.00
_cell.angle_beta   90.00
_cell.angle_gamma   90.00
#
_symmetry.space_group_name_H-M   'P 1'
#
loop_
_entity.id
_entity.type
_entity.pdbx_description
1 polymer ?
#
loop_
_entity_poly.entity_id
_entity_poly.type
_entity_poly.pdbx_seq_one_letter_code
_entity_poly.pdbx_strand_id
1 'polypeptide(L)'
;EQFASVLLIARTDYLENNPEIIQNWLKSHEETVSWINSNPDKSKSIFEKFLKKYMGKSLPTKIIDESFSNLTITSDPIKNSVLTFAERADVLGYLGRTGYNLDGIFYEPDLNPNAMVKQLNG
;
A
#
# COMPACT_ATOMS: atom_id res chain seq x y z
N GLU A 1 -8.81 2.93 15.17
CA GLU A 1 -7.76 3.46 14.29
C GLU A 1 -7.46 2.39 13.23
N GLN A 2 -7.26 2.76 11.97
CA GLN A 2 -6.90 1.82 10.89
C GLN A 2 -5.40 1.91 10.61
N PHE A 3 -4.77 0.77 10.33
CA PHE A 3 -3.35 0.70 9.99
C PHE A 3 -3.17 0.02 8.64
N ALA A 4 -2.36 0.61 7.77
CA ALA A 4 -1.97 -0.02 6.52
C ALA A 4 -1.13 -1.28 6.84
N SER A 5 -1.56 -2.43 6.33
CA SER A 5 -0.80 -3.69 6.42
C SER A 5 0.08 -3.92 5.19
N VAL A 6 -0.22 -3.24 4.09
CA VAL A 6 0.48 -3.33 2.81
C VAL A 6 0.56 -1.92 2.21
N LEU A 7 1.72 -1.55 1.67
CA LEU A 7 1.94 -0.30 0.93
C LEU A 7 2.48 -0.62 -0.46
N LEU A 8 2.06 0.17 -1.44
CA LEU A 8 2.63 0.16 -2.79
C LEU A 8 3.86 1.08 -2.82
N ILE A 9 5.03 0.53 -3.16
CA ILE A 9 6.31 1.26 -3.10
C ILE A 9 6.98 1.20 -4.46
N ALA A 10 7.59 2.32 -4.88
CA ALA A 10 8.43 2.42 -6.05
C ALA A 10 9.73 3.15 -5.71
N ARG A 11 10.77 2.93 -6.51
CA ARG A 11 12.00 3.71 -6.40
C ARG A 11 11.78 5.10 -7.02
N THR A 12 12.35 6.12 -6.40
CA THR A 12 12.24 7.51 -6.85
C THR A 12 12.72 7.71 -8.30
N ASP A 13 13.87 7.12 -8.66
CA ASP A 13 14.41 7.19 -10.02
C ASP A 13 13.45 6.62 -11.06
N TYR A 14 12.75 5.54 -10.73
CA TYR A 14 11.77 4.94 -11.63
C TYR A 14 10.51 5.80 -11.77
N LEU A 15 10.04 6.40 -10.66
CA LEU A 15 8.90 7.31 -10.68
C LEU A 15 9.14 8.50 -11.61
N GLU A 16 10.29 9.15 -11.47
CA GLU A 16 10.68 10.35 -12.23
C GLU A 16 10.87 10.05 -13.72
N ASN A 17 11.45 8.90 -14.05
CA ASN A 17 11.75 8.54 -15.44
C ASN A 17 10.57 7.91 -16.19
N ASN A 18 9.49 7.50 -15.50
CA ASN A 18 8.39 6.74 -16.11
C ASN A 18 6.99 7.27 -15.73
N PRO A 19 6.71 8.59 -15.83
CA PRO A 19 5.50 9.19 -15.29
C PRO A 19 4.19 8.59 -15.87
N GLU A 20 4.17 8.28 -17.16
CA GLU A 20 3.00 7.66 -17.81
C GLU A 20 2.71 6.26 -17.26
N ILE A 21 3.76 5.45 -17.06
CA ILE A 21 3.63 4.09 -16.49
C ILE A 21 3.10 4.19 -15.06
N ILE A 22 3.59 5.15 -14.27
CA ILE A 22 3.13 5.34 -12.89
C ILE A 22 1.67 5.76 -12.85
N GLN A 23 1.25 6.72 -13.68
CA GLN A 23 -0.15 7.14 -13.74
C GLN A 23 -1.08 5.98 -14.12
N ASN A 24 -0.69 5.19 -15.13
CA ASN A 24 -1.46 4.01 -15.54
C ASN A 24 -1.49 2.94 -14.44
N TRP A 25 -0.41 2.76 -13.69
CA TRP A 25 -0.34 1.79 -12.59
C TRP A 25 -1.23 2.19 -11.42
N LEU A 26 -1.19 3.47 -11.01
CA LEU A 26 -2.06 4.00 -9.95
C LEU A 26 -3.54 3.87 -10.33
N LYS A 27 -3.90 4.26 -11.56
CA LYS A 27 -5.25 4.08 -12.08
C LYS A 27 -5.68 2.61 -12.06
N SER A 28 -4.83 1.70 -12.54
CA SER A 28 -5.12 0.27 -12.54
C SER A 28 -5.29 -0.29 -11.12
N HIS A 29 -4.52 0.22 -10.15
CA HIS A 29 -4.63 -0.16 -8.75
C HIS A 29 -5.97 0.28 -8.16
N GLU A 30 -6.40 1.53 -8.38
CA GLU A 30 -7.70 2.04 -7.95
C GLU A 30 -8.87 1.27 -8.59
N GLU A 31 -8.81 1.01 -9.89
CA GLU A 31 -9.80 0.21 -10.60
C GLU A 31 -9.87 -1.22 -10.05
N THR A 32 -8.73 -1.82 -9.73
CA THR A 32 -8.66 -3.16 -9.12
C THR A 32 -9.25 -3.18 -7.72
N VAL A 33 -8.93 -2.19 -6.88
CA VAL A 33 -9.52 -2.04 -5.54
C VAL A 33 -11.03 -1.90 -5.63
N SER A 34 -11.52 -1.04 -6.53
CA SER A 34 -12.95 -0.85 -6.77
C SER A 34 -13.62 -2.15 -7.23
N TRP A 35 -12.97 -2.88 -8.14
CA TRP A 35 -13.46 -4.17 -8.60
C TRP A 35 -13.53 -5.21 -7.48
N ILE A 36 -12.51 -5.33 -6.63
CA ILE A 36 -12.49 -6.28 -5.51
C ILE A 36 -13.67 -6.00 -4.56
N ASN A 37 -13.84 -4.72 -4.18
CA ASN A 37 -14.92 -4.30 -3.30
C ASN A 37 -16.32 -4.53 -3.91
N SER A 38 -16.44 -4.38 -5.23
CA SER A 38 -17.70 -4.64 -5.96
C SER A 38 -17.95 -6.13 -6.23
N ASN A 39 -16.94 -6.99 -6.08
CA ASN A 39 -17.00 -8.41 -6.43
C ASN A 39 -16.41 -9.30 -5.30
N PRO A 40 -16.92 -9.25 -4.06
CA PRO A 40 -16.30 -9.91 -2.92
C PRO A 40 -16.24 -11.45 -3.07
N ASP A 41 -17.33 -12.09 -3.50
CA ASP A 41 -17.38 -13.55 -3.66
C ASP A 41 -16.44 -14.05 -4.77
N LYS A 42 -16.37 -13.29 -5.87
CA LYS A 42 -15.48 -13.63 -6.98
C LYS A 42 -14.02 -13.43 -6.58
N SER A 43 -13.71 -12.37 -5.84
CA SER A 43 -12.37 -12.12 -5.28
C SER A 43 -11.93 -13.25 -4.36
N LYS A 44 -12.82 -13.69 -3.47
CA LYS A 44 -12.58 -14.84 -2.58
C LYS A 44 -12.33 -16.13 -3.35
N SER A 45 -13.14 -16.42 -4.37
CA SER A 45 -12.96 -17.60 -5.21
C SER A 45 -11.62 -17.58 -5.99
N ILE A 46 -11.20 -16.40 -6.47
CA ILE A 46 -9.89 -16.24 -7.12
C ILE A 46 -8.76 -16.51 -6.12
N PHE A 47 -8.86 -15.95 -4.91
CA PHE A 47 -7.88 -16.17 -3.85
C PHE A 47 -7.80 -17.65 -3.44
N GLU A 48 -8.94 -18.33 -3.25
CA GLU A 48 -9.00 -19.75 -2.92
C GLU A 48 -8.31 -20.62 -3.98
N LYS A 49 -8.55 -20.35 -5.27
CA LYS A 49 -7.90 -21.04 -6.38
C LYS A 49 -6.40 -20.79 -6.38
N PHE A 50 -5.98 -19.55 -6.17
CA PHE A 50 -4.57 -19.19 -6.04
C PHE A 50 -3.91 -19.95 -4.87
N LEU A 51 -4.51 -19.91 -3.69
CA LEU A 51 -3.99 -20.54 -2.49
C LEU A 51 -3.86 -22.05 -2.66
N LYS A 52 -4.88 -22.72 -3.21
CA LYS A 52 -4.83 -24.16 -3.50
C LYS A 52 -3.72 -24.50 -4.49
N LYS A 53 -3.55 -23.69 -5.53
CA LYS A 53 -2.48 -23.87 -6.52
C LYS A 53 -1.10 -23.68 -5.90
N TYR A 54 -0.93 -22.67 -5.03
CA TYR A 54 0.37 -22.31 -4.45
C TYR A 54 0.78 -23.21 -3.28
N MET A 55 -0.15 -23.51 -2.37
CA MET A 55 0.09 -24.32 -1.16
C MET A 55 -0.19 -25.82 -1.35
N GLY A 56 -0.80 -26.21 -2.48
CA GLY A 56 -1.25 -27.58 -2.74
C GLY A 56 -2.50 -28.02 -1.96
N LYS A 57 -3.03 -27.17 -1.07
CA LYS A 57 -4.21 -27.46 -0.24
C LYS A 57 -5.07 -26.20 -0.05
N SER A 58 -6.37 -26.41 0.19
CA SER A 58 -7.29 -25.34 0.56
C SER A 58 -7.31 -25.13 2.08
N LEU A 59 -7.69 -23.93 2.51
CA LEU A 59 -8.14 -23.69 3.88
C LEU A 59 -9.65 -23.98 4.00
N PRO A 60 -10.17 -24.22 5.22
CA PRO A 60 -11.60 -24.30 5.46
C PRO A 60 -12.29 -22.99 5.06
N THR A 61 -13.43 -23.08 4.37
CA THR A 61 -14.19 -21.90 3.89
C THR A 61 -14.47 -20.89 4.99
N LYS A 62 -14.84 -21.36 6.19
CA LYS A 62 -15.07 -20.49 7.36
C LYS A 62 -13.86 -19.61 7.72
N ILE A 63 -12.63 -20.15 7.63
CA ILE A 63 -11.41 -19.39 7.93
C ILE A 63 -11.17 -18.30 6.87
N ILE A 64 -11.45 -18.63 5.60
CA ILE A 64 -11.31 -17.68 4.50
C ILE A 64 -12.36 -16.57 4.62
N ASP A 65 -13.61 -16.92 4.92
CA ASP A 65 -14.70 -15.97 5.12
C ASP A 65 -14.40 -15.00 6.27
N GLU A 66 -14.02 -15.52 7.42
CA GLU A 66 -13.63 -14.72 8.59
C GLU A 66 -12.42 -13.83 8.27
N SER A 67 -11.40 -14.35 7.58
CA SER A 67 -10.23 -13.56 7.19
C SER A 67 -10.61 -12.39 6.28
N PHE A 68 -11.44 -12.63 5.25
CA PHE A 68 -11.89 -11.58 4.32
C PHE A 68 -12.76 -10.52 5.02
N SER A 69 -13.58 -10.90 5.99
CA SER A 69 -14.40 -9.93 6.74
C SER A 69 -13.59 -8.95 7.59
N ASN A 70 -12.34 -9.29 7.92
CA ASN A 70 -11.43 -8.44 8.67
C ASN A 70 -10.56 -7.54 7.79
N LEU A 71 -10.68 -7.63 6.46
CA LEU A 71 -9.91 -6.83 5.52
C LEU A 71 -10.70 -5.60 5.08
N THR A 72 -10.03 -4.45 5.06
CA THR A 72 -10.48 -3.28 4.30
C THR A 72 -9.57 -3.16 3.08
N ILE A 73 -10.13 -3.35 1.89
CA ILE A 73 -9.37 -3.21 0.63
C ILE A 73 -9.52 -1.76 0.17
N THR A 74 -8.40 -1.03 0.15
CA THR A 74 -8.34 0.39 -0.16
C THR A 74 -7.08 0.72 -0.96
N SER A 75 -7.14 1.79 -1.75
CA SER A 75 -5.98 2.43 -2.39
C SER A 75 -5.40 3.56 -1.54
N ASP A 76 -6.07 3.95 -0.45
CA ASP A 76 -5.56 4.93 0.51
C ASP A 76 -4.37 4.32 1.29
N PRO A 77 -3.18 4.94 1.27
CA PRO A 77 -2.03 4.46 2.04
C PRO A 77 -2.19 4.64 3.56
N ILE A 78 -3.26 5.31 4.01
CA ILE A 78 -3.55 5.61 5.42
C ILE A 78 -2.33 6.33 6.02
N LYS A 79 -1.97 7.49 5.44
CA LYS A 79 -0.68 8.18 5.68
C LYS A 79 -0.32 8.28 7.18
N ASN A 80 -1.29 8.68 8.01
CA ASN A 80 -1.10 8.80 9.46
C ASN A 80 -0.67 7.49 10.12
N SER A 81 -1.12 6.33 9.64
CA SER A 81 -0.72 5.04 10.19
C SER A 81 0.78 4.78 10.00
N VAL A 82 1.36 5.20 8.88
CA VAL A 82 2.81 5.07 8.62
C VAL A 82 3.61 6.01 9.52
N LEU A 83 3.15 7.25 9.67
CA LEU A 83 3.78 8.23 10.57
C LEU A 83 3.79 7.71 12.02
N THR A 84 2.63 7.25 12.51
CA THR A 84 2.48 6.65 13.84
C THR A 84 3.35 5.40 13.99
N PHE A 85 3.47 4.58 12.94
CA PHE A 85 4.31 3.38 12.99
C PHE A 85 5.80 3.73 13.10
N ALA A 86 6.25 4.73 12.35
CA ALA A 86 7.63 5.20 12.41
C ALA A 86 7.97 5.83 13.78
N GLU A 87 7.08 6.66 14.33
CA GLU A 87 7.23 7.22 15.68
C GLU A 87 7.37 6.12 16.73
N ARG A 88 6.47 5.13 16.71
CA ARG A 88 6.53 3.99 17.64
C ARG A 88 7.79 3.16 17.43
N ALA A 89 8.23 2.96 16.20
CA ALA A 89 9.45 2.23 15.89
C ALA A 89 10.70 2.95 16.42
N ASP A 90 10.75 4.28 16.32
CA ASP A 90 11.82 5.11 16.88
C ASP A 90 11.87 5.07 18.40
N VAL A 91 10.72 5.24 19.06
CA VAL A 91 10.60 5.15 20.53
C VAL A 91 11.08 3.78 21.05
N LEU A 92 10.84 2.71 20.28
CA LEU A 92 11.29 1.36 20.59
C LEU A 92 12.75 1.08 20.18
N GLY A 93 13.42 2.03 19.52
CA GLY A 93 14.82 1.93 19.10
C GLY A 93 15.05 1.13 17.82
N TYR A 94 14.01 0.87 17.02
CA TYR A 94 14.12 0.10 15.76
C TYR A 94 14.64 0.93 14.58
N LEU A 95 14.59 2.26 14.64
CA LEU A 95 15.04 3.15 13.56
C LEU A 95 16.46 3.71 13.77
N GLY A 96 17.22 3.12 14.70
CA GLY A 96 18.59 3.54 15.00
C GLY A 96 18.65 4.69 16.01
N ARG A 97 19.82 5.33 16.12
CA ARG A 97 20.09 6.37 17.15
C ARG A 97 20.16 7.79 16.60
N THR A 98 20.06 7.95 15.29
CA THR A 98 20.21 9.24 14.59
C THR A 98 18.87 9.85 14.20
N GLY A 99 17.76 9.28 14.69
CA GLY A 99 16.41 9.61 14.26
C GLY A 99 16.08 9.04 12.88
N TYR A 100 14.88 9.37 12.39
CA TYR A 100 14.35 8.94 11.10
C TYR A 100 13.82 10.13 10.29
N ASN A 101 13.84 10.01 8.96
CA ASN A 101 13.24 10.99 8.05
C ASN A 101 12.23 10.28 7.14
N LEU A 102 11.03 10.85 7.02
CA LEU A 102 9.96 10.37 6.14
C LEU A 102 9.66 11.34 4.99
N ASP A 103 10.49 12.37 4.80
CA ASP A 103 10.36 13.30 3.69
C ASP A 103 10.31 12.55 2.36
N GLY A 104 9.30 12.86 1.53
CA GLY A 104 9.10 12.21 0.25
C GLY A 104 8.66 10.75 0.29
N ILE A 105 8.32 10.19 1.47
CA ILE A 105 7.85 8.79 1.57
C ILE A 105 6.51 8.58 0.84
N PHE A 106 5.69 9.62 0.72
CA PHE A 106 4.45 9.60 -0.04
C PHE A 106 4.63 10.31 -1.37
N TYR A 107 4.29 9.60 -2.43
CA TYR A 107 4.24 10.15 -3.78
C TYR A 107 2.97 11.00 -3.94
N GLU A 108 3.13 12.24 -4.44
CA GLU A 108 2.03 13.16 -4.71
C GLU A 108 2.05 13.54 -6.19
N PRO A 109 1.21 12.90 -7.03
CA PRO A 109 1.28 13.04 -8.49
C PRO A 109 0.96 14.46 -9.00
N ASP A 110 0.24 15.26 -8.21
CA ASP A 110 -0.16 16.63 -8.56
C ASP A 110 0.88 17.69 -8.15
N LEU A 111 1.91 17.31 -7.38
CA LEU A 111 3.05 18.16 -7.13
C LEU A 111 3.99 18.09 -8.33
N ASN A 112 3.93 19.11 -9.20
CA ASN A 112 4.92 19.35 -10.25
C ASN A 112 6.33 19.08 -9.70
N PRO A 113 7.23 18.33 -10.39
CA PRO A 113 8.58 18.03 -9.91
C PRO A 113 9.37 19.27 -9.42
N ASN A 114 9.08 20.45 -9.99
CA ASN A 114 9.66 21.73 -9.56
C ASN A 114 9.19 22.23 -8.18
N ALA A 115 8.08 21.72 -7.66
CA ALA A 115 7.58 22.02 -6.31
C ALA A 115 8.28 21.18 -5.23
N MET A 116 8.66 19.94 -5.54
CA MET A 116 9.39 19.06 -4.61
C MET A 116 10.82 19.61 -4.33
N VAL A 117 11.49 20.16 -5.34
CA VAL A 117 12.81 20.81 -5.19
C VAL A 117 12.75 22.10 -4.35
N LYS A 118 11.59 22.77 -4.32
CA LYS A 118 11.39 23.97 -3.49
C LYS A 118 11.17 23.67 -2.02
N GLN A 119 10.61 22.50 -1.68
CA GLN A 119 10.43 22.08 -0.28
C GLN A 119 11.73 21.51 0.32
N LEU A 120 12.63 20.96 -0.50
CA LEU A 120 13.94 20.47 -0.04
C LEU A 120 14.97 21.58 0.20
N ASN A 121 14.72 22.79 -0.30
CA ASN A 121 15.61 23.96 -0.17
C ASN A 121 14.97 25.12 0.61
N GLY A 122 13.92 24.82 1.39
CA GLY A 122 13.19 25.79 2.22
C GLY A 122 13.50 25.62 3.70
#